data_AF-A0A3D9B1M4-F1
#
_entry.id   AF-A0A3D9B1M4-F1
#
_cell.length_a   1.000
_cell.length_b   1.000
_cell.length_c   1.000
_cell.angle_alpha   90.00
_cell.angle_beta   90.00
_cell.angle_gamma   90.00
#
_symmetry.space_group_name_H-M   'P 1'
#
loop_
_entity.id
_entity.type
_entity.pdbx_description
1 polymer ?
#
loop_
_entity_poly.entity_id
_entity_poly.type
_entity_poly.pdbx_seq_one_letter_code
_entity_poly.pdbx_strand_id
1 'polypeptide(L)'
;MEEFLKYLKSLDSNRQMRMLFMLEAGIYLSDNCDYYTDFGTYPDYQNLGFDKQVRTSFYKQYSKFLFSIPDDMFNKPDEKAKSDWEILKESLLEELNLNREIFEYQYQSFLIGLRLKTMRMCSKKEFSTRSNLSLSKINQIEDYCFLAKVNDIFMYVKNGLGQEFKLDFLRKV
;
A
#
# COMPACT_ATOMS: atom_id res chain seq x y z
N MET A 1 -19.79 -7.10 -6.15
CA MET A 1 -19.07 -6.11 -6.98
C MET A 1 -19.70 -4.71 -6.85
N GLU A 2 -21.00 -4.54 -7.09
CA GLU A 2 -21.67 -3.22 -7.06
C GLU A 2 -21.53 -2.45 -5.73
N GLU A 3 -21.67 -3.12 -4.58
CA GLU A 3 -21.50 -2.46 -3.27
C GLU A 3 -20.07 -1.93 -3.06
N PHE A 4 -19.07 -2.66 -3.53
CA PHE A 4 -17.66 -2.24 -3.47
C PHE A 4 -17.42 -1.04 -4.39
N LEU A 5 -17.91 -1.09 -5.63
CA LEU A 5 -17.77 0.02 -6.57
C LEU A 5 -18.49 1.27 -6.06
N LYS A 6 -19.69 1.12 -5.48
CA LYS A 6 -20.43 2.22 -4.85
C LYS A 6 -19.66 2.83 -3.68
N TYR A 7 -19.04 1.99 -2.84
CA TYR A 7 -18.18 2.46 -1.77
C TYR A 7 -16.93 3.18 -2.31
N LEU A 8 -16.25 2.60 -3.29
CA LEU A 8 -15.05 3.16 -3.89
C LEU A 8 -15.34 4.53 -4.52
N LYS A 9 -16.42 4.65 -5.29
CA LYS A 9 -16.90 5.92 -5.87
C LYS A 9 -17.29 6.97 -4.81
N SER A 10 -17.57 6.57 -3.57
CA SER A 10 -17.82 7.51 -2.46
C SER A 10 -16.55 8.08 -1.81
N LEU A 11 -15.38 7.52 -2.11
CA LEU A 11 -14.08 7.98 -1.62
C LEU A 11 -13.51 9.07 -2.54
N ASP A 12 -12.62 9.92 -2.00
CA ASP A 12 -11.81 10.80 -2.84
C ASP A 12 -10.80 10.00 -3.68
N SER A 13 -10.32 10.59 -4.78
CA SER A 13 -9.45 9.92 -5.75
C SER A 13 -8.19 9.31 -5.12
N ASN A 14 -7.59 9.97 -4.12
CA ASN A 14 -6.39 9.45 -3.47
C ASN A 14 -6.70 8.21 -2.63
N ARG A 15 -7.86 8.18 -1.95
CA ARG A 15 -8.32 7.01 -1.21
C ARG A 15 -8.75 5.87 -2.12
N GLN A 16 -9.34 6.18 -3.28
CA GLN A 16 -9.63 5.18 -4.32
C GLN A 16 -8.34 4.50 -4.78
N MET A 17 -7.36 5.29 -5.22
CA MET A 17 -6.08 4.76 -5.68
C MET A 17 -5.36 3.98 -4.59
N ARG A 18 -5.32 4.48 -3.35
CA ARG A 18 -4.73 3.73 -2.23
C ARG A 18 -5.41 2.38 -2.03
N MET A 19 -6.74 2.29 -2.11
CA MET A 19 -7.45 1.03 -1.95
C MET A 19 -7.08 0.04 -3.08
N LEU A 20 -7.04 0.52 -4.32
CA LEU A 20 -6.62 -0.29 -5.48
C LEU A 20 -5.16 -0.75 -5.36
N PHE A 21 -4.24 0.14 -4.95
CA PHE A 21 -2.85 -0.21 -4.69
C PHE A 21 -2.69 -1.24 -3.58
N MET A 22 -3.51 -1.17 -2.52
CA MET A 22 -3.51 -2.17 -1.46
C MET A 22 -4.01 -3.55 -1.93
N LEU A 23 -4.95 -3.58 -2.89
CA LEU A 23 -5.42 -4.82 -3.51
C LEU A 23 -4.33 -5.41 -4.40
N GLU A 24 -3.74 -4.61 -5.29
CA GLU A 24 -2.63 -5.04 -6.15
C GLU A 24 -1.43 -5.54 -5.34
N ALA A 25 -1.07 -4.81 -4.28
CA ALA A 25 -0.07 -5.21 -3.32
C ALA A 25 -0.41 -6.57 -2.67
N GLY A 26 -1.66 -6.79 -2.28
CA GLY A 26 -2.11 -8.07 -1.71
C GLY A 26 -1.95 -9.25 -2.67
N ILE A 27 -2.16 -9.02 -3.97
CA ILE A 27 -2.03 -10.04 -5.02
C ILE A 27 -0.55 -10.35 -5.34
N TYR A 28 0.28 -9.31 -5.53
CA TYR A 28 1.63 -9.48 -6.10
C TYR A 28 2.80 -9.40 -5.11
N LEU A 29 2.63 -8.84 -3.90
CA LEU A 29 3.78 -8.72 -2.97
C LEU A 29 4.30 -10.05 -2.45
N SER A 30 3.48 -11.10 -2.46
CA SER A 30 3.88 -12.45 -2.05
C SER A 30 4.95 -13.09 -2.97
N ASP A 31 5.18 -12.52 -4.15
CA ASP A 31 6.22 -12.93 -5.10
C ASP A 31 7.55 -12.17 -4.94
N ASN A 32 7.57 -11.11 -4.12
CA ASN A 32 8.74 -10.26 -3.95
C ASN A 32 9.51 -10.69 -2.69
N CYS A 33 10.51 -11.58 -2.83
CA CYS A 33 11.24 -12.19 -1.71
C CYS A 33 11.92 -11.19 -0.75
N ASP A 34 12.23 -9.98 -1.21
CA ASP A 34 12.82 -8.90 -0.40
C ASP A 34 11.77 -8.09 0.39
N TYR A 35 10.49 -8.44 0.24
CA TYR A 35 9.38 -7.68 0.80
C TYR A 35 8.75 -8.41 1.97
N TYR A 36 9.15 -8.01 3.18
CA TYR A 36 8.46 -8.42 4.40
C TYR A 36 7.05 -7.83 4.38
N THR A 37 6.02 -8.66 4.14
CA THR A 37 4.61 -8.27 4.07
C THR A 37 3.99 -7.95 5.43
N ASP A 38 4.80 -7.78 6.48
CA ASP A 38 4.32 -7.22 7.74
C ASP A 38 3.96 -5.76 7.53
N PHE A 39 2.71 -5.54 7.10
CA PHE A 39 2.03 -4.26 7.03
C PHE A 39 1.88 -3.64 8.43
N GLY A 40 3.00 -3.30 9.07
CA GLY A 40 3.09 -2.73 10.41
C GLY A 40 2.49 -3.63 11.49
N THR A 41 3.19 -4.72 11.79
CA THR A 41 2.76 -5.74 12.75
C THR A 41 3.91 -6.12 13.66
N TYR A 42 3.72 -5.80 14.95
CA TYR A 42 4.42 -6.48 16.02
C TYR A 42 4.17 -8.00 15.89
N PRO A 43 5.10 -8.85 16.37
CA PRO A 43 5.11 -10.28 16.11
C PRO A 43 3.99 -10.97 16.88
N ASP A 44 2.79 -11.03 16.29
CA ASP A 44 1.74 -11.93 16.74
C ASP A 44 0.86 -12.36 15.57
N TYR A 45 1.33 -13.40 14.86
CA TYR A 45 0.74 -13.95 13.65
C TYR A 45 -0.66 -14.56 13.83
N GLN A 46 -1.18 -14.68 15.06
CA GLN A 46 -2.45 -15.38 15.32
C GLN A 46 -3.70 -14.51 15.31
N ASN A 47 -3.60 -13.18 15.41
CA ASN A 47 -4.77 -12.31 15.65
C ASN A 47 -4.91 -11.09 14.70
N LEU A 48 -4.12 -11.03 13.63
CA LEU A 48 -3.91 -9.79 12.88
C LEU A 48 -4.95 -9.41 11.83
N GLY A 49 -5.60 -10.39 11.20
CA GLY A 49 -6.69 -10.12 10.27
C GLY A 49 -7.86 -9.47 10.99
N PHE A 50 -8.31 -10.06 12.09
CA PHE A 50 -9.58 -9.74 12.73
C PHE A 50 -9.65 -8.31 13.31
N ASP A 51 -8.59 -7.84 13.96
CA ASP A 51 -8.71 -6.64 14.82
C ASP A 51 -8.64 -5.31 14.05
N LYS A 52 -8.01 -5.28 12.86
CA LYS A 52 -8.06 -4.13 11.93
C LYS A 52 -9.23 -4.21 10.94
N GLN A 53 -9.72 -5.42 10.62
CA GLN A 53 -10.88 -5.66 9.75
C GLN A 53 -12.19 -5.07 10.27
N VAL A 54 -12.34 -4.95 11.59
CA VAL A 54 -13.60 -4.52 12.25
C VAL A 54 -13.67 -3.00 12.47
N ARG A 55 -12.53 -2.28 12.43
CA ARG A 55 -12.45 -0.90 12.97
C ARG A 55 -12.80 0.23 11.99
N THR A 56 -12.67 0.06 10.67
CA THR A 56 -13.03 1.12 9.70
C THR A 56 -13.71 0.56 8.46
N SER A 57 -14.65 1.34 7.89
CA SER A 57 -15.33 0.99 6.63
C SER A 57 -14.36 0.72 5.48
N PHE A 58 -13.19 1.38 5.49
CA PHE A 58 -12.15 1.17 4.49
C PHE A 58 -11.59 -0.25 4.55
N TYR A 59 -11.14 -0.70 5.73
CA TYR A 59 -10.57 -2.05 5.88
C TYR A 59 -11.64 -3.14 5.74
N LYS A 60 -12.87 -2.87 6.19
CA LYS A 60 -14.01 -3.77 5.99
C LYS A 60 -14.29 -4.02 4.51
N GLN A 61 -14.31 -2.98 3.68
CA GLN A 61 -14.59 -3.10 2.25
C GLN A 61 -13.40 -3.67 1.48
N TYR A 62 -12.17 -3.26 1.83
CA TYR A 62 -10.94 -3.86 1.31
C TYR A 62 -10.91 -5.37 1.54
N SER A 63 -11.12 -5.83 2.77
CA SER A 63 -11.08 -7.26 3.08
C SER A 63 -12.22 -8.03 2.43
N LYS A 64 -13.46 -7.52 2.47
CA LYS A 64 -14.58 -8.13 1.74
C LYS A 64 -14.27 -8.36 0.26
N PHE A 65 -13.62 -7.39 -0.37
CA PHE A 65 -13.29 -7.47 -1.79
C PHE A 65 -12.12 -8.40 -2.07
N LEU A 66 -11.04 -8.30 -1.28
CA LEU A 66 -9.89 -9.20 -1.39
C LEU A 66 -10.32 -10.68 -1.22
N PHE A 67 -11.22 -10.95 -0.28
CA PHE A 67 -11.78 -12.29 -0.05
C PHE A 67 -12.78 -12.76 -1.12
N SER A 68 -13.19 -11.88 -2.04
CA SER A 68 -14.05 -12.26 -3.17
C SER A 68 -13.28 -12.62 -4.44
N ILE A 69 -11.95 -12.49 -4.43
CA ILE A 69 -11.09 -12.74 -5.60
C ILE A 69 -10.59 -14.20 -5.63
N PRO A 70 -10.01 -14.80 -4.57
CA PRO A 70 -9.59 -16.19 -4.58
C PRO A 70 -10.63 -17.15 -3.98
N ASP A 71 -10.66 -18.39 -4.49
CA ASP A 71 -11.44 -19.50 -3.90
C ASP A 71 -10.84 -20.00 -2.56
N ASP A 72 -9.56 -19.70 -2.29
CA ASP A 72 -8.84 -20.07 -1.07
C ASP A 72 -8.12 -18.87 -0.44
N MET A 73 -8.59 -18.44 0.73
CA MET A 73 -8.21 -17.18 1.38
C MET A 73 -6.91 -17.23 2.19
N PHE A 74 -6.38 -18.44 2.45
CA PHE A 74 -5.20 -18.63 3.28
C PHE A 74 -3.95 -18.97 2.46
N ASN A 75 -4.15 -19.23 1.17
CA ASN A 75 -3.07 -19.57 0.25
C ASN A 75 -2.59 -18.35 -0.52
N LYS A 76 -1.32 -18.42 -0.92
CA LYS A 76 -0.71 -17.43 -1.81
C LYS A 76 -1.55 -17.33 -3.10
N PRO A 77 -1.87 -16.11 -3.59
CA PRO A 77 -2.62 -15.95 -4.84
C PRO A 77 -1.98 -16.75 -5.98
N ASP A 78 -2.77 -17.61 -6.60
CA ASP A 78 -2.35 -18.41 -7.75
C ASP A 78 -2.47 -17.62 -9.06
N GLU A 79 -2.04 -18.21 -10.17
CA GLU A 79 -2.08 -17.54 -11.49
C GLU A 79 -3.51 -17.21 -11.94
N LYS A 80 -4.51 -17.97 -11.48
CA LYS A 80 -5.93 -17.70 -11.74
C LYS A 80 -6.35 -16.42 -11.03
N ALA A 81 -6.09 -16.31 -9.72
CA ALA A 81 -6.42 -15.12 -8.94
C ALA A 81 -5.74 -13.86 -9.47
N LYS A 82 -4.49 -13.97 -9.96
CA LYS A 82 -3.79 -12.87 -10.64
C LYS A 82 -4.48 -12.47 -11.94
N SER A 83 -4.87 -13.44 -12.78
CA SER A 83 -5.59 -13.16 -14.02
C SER A 83 -6.95 -12.52 -13.76
N ASP A 84 -7.68 -13.00 -12.76
CA ASP A 84 -8.99 -12.47 -12.37
C ASP A 84 -8.85 -11.02 -11.85
N TRP A 85 -7.79 -10.74 -11.10
CA TRP A 85 -7.46 -9.37 -10.67
C TRP A 85 -7.15 -8.45 -11.85
N GLU A 86 -6.35 -8.86 -12.84
CA GLU A 86 -6.03 -8.01 -13.99
C GLU A 86 -7.28 -7.61 -14.79
N ILE A 87 -8.18 -8.57 -15.05
CA ILE A 87 -9.46 -8.28 -15.72
C ILE A 87 -10.29 -7.27 -14.92
N LEU A 88 -10.39 -7.48 -13.61
CA LEU A 88 -11.16 -6.64 -12.72
C LEU A 88 -10.54 -5.24 -12.55
N LYS A 89 -9.21 -5.16 -12.51
CA LYS A 89 -8.46 -3.90 -12.44
C LYS A 89 -8.77 -3.02 -13.63
N GLU A 90 -8.74 -3.57 -14.85
CA GLU A 90 -9.07 -2.79 -16.05
C GLU A 90 -10.48 -2.19 -15.97
N SER A 91 -11.47 -3.00 -15.58
CA SER A 91 -12.85 -2.51 -15.39
C SER A 91 -12.94 -1.43 -14.31
N LEU A 92 -12.23 -1.59 -13.19
CA LEU A 92 -12.22 -0.59 -12.11
C LEU A 92 -11.54 0.71 -12.51
N LEU A 93 -10.43 0.65 -13.26
CA LEU A 93 -9.75 1.85 -13.75
C LEU A 93 -10.62 2.64 -14.73
N GLU A 94 -11.31 1.93 -15.65
CA GLU A 94 -12.27 2.54 -16.57
C GLU A 94 -13.43 3.21 -15.83
N GLU A 95 -14.07 2.48 -14.91
CA GLU A 95 -15.22 2.97 -14.11
C GLU A 95 -14.89 4.17 -13.20
N LEU A 96 -13.62 4.33 -12.83
CA LEU A 96 -13.13 5.44 -12.01
C LEU A 96 -12.46 6.55 -12.83
N ASN A 97 -12.38 6.39 -14.16
CA ASN A 97 -11.69 7.30 -15.06
C ASN A 97 -10.22 7.53 -14.63
N LEU A 98 -9.53 6.45 -14.26
CA LEU A 98 -8.11 6.43 -13.89
C LEU A 98 -7.27 5.92 -15.06
N ASN A 99 -6.19 6.63 -15.36
CA ASN A 99 -5.26 6.22 -16.40
C ASN A 99 -4.33 5.10 -15.89
N ARG A 100 -4.21 4.02 -16.66
CA ARG A 100 -3.41 2.83 -16.32
C ARG A 100 -1.92 3.13 -16.14
N GLU A 101 -1.30 3.89 -17.03
CA GLU A 101 0.14 4.21 -16.94
C GLU A 101 0.44 5.03 -15.68
N ILE A 102 -0.41 6.01 -15.37
CA ILE A 102 -0.30 6.81 -14.15
C ILE A 102 -0.48 5.93 -12.92
N PHE A 103 -1.47 5.02 -12.94
CA PHE A 103 -1.71 4.07 -11.88
C PHE A 103 -0.49 3.20 -11.60
N GLU A 104 0.08 2.57 -12.64
CA GLU A 104 1.27 1.70 -12.52
C GLU A 104 2.48 2.48 -11.98
N TYR A 105 2.70 3.70 -12.48
CA TYR A 105 3.78 4.58 -11.97
C TYR A 105 3.60 4.95 -10.50
N GLN A 106 2.39 5.34 -10.10
CA GLN A 106 2.08 5.71 -8.72
C GLN A 106 2.07 4.50 -7.78
N TYR A 107 1.75 3.32 -8.28
CA TYR A 107 1.86 2.07 -7.54
C TYR A 107 3.32 1.79 -7.14
N GLN A 108 4.30 2.03 -8.03
CA GLN A 108 5.72 1.92 -7.66
C GLN A 108 6.09 2.85 -6.50
N SER A 109 5.56 4.08 -6.51
CA SER A 109 5.75 5.02 -5.41
C SER A 109 5.11 4.52 -4.12
N PHE A 110 3.88 3.98 -4.20
CA PHE A 110 3.20 3.37 -3.07
C PHE A 110 4.00 2.22 -2.43
N LEU A 111 4.62 1.36 -3.24
CA LEU A 111 5.48 0.28 -2.76
C LEU A 111 6.69 0.79 -1.97
N ILE A 112 7.28 1.92 -2.36
CA ILE A 112 8.35 2.59 -1.60
C ILE A 112 7.86 2.98 -0.21
N GLY A 113 6.70 3.63 -0.11
CA GLY A 113 6.12 4.05 1.17
C GLY A 113 5.91 2.89 2.13
N LEU A 114 5.40 1.78 1.62
CA LEU A 114 5.23 0.55 2.38
C LEU A 114 6.57 -0.06 2.82
N ARG A 115 7.64 -0.06 2.01
CA ARG A 115 9.00 -0.47 2.44
C ARG A 115 9.53 0.42 3.56
N LEU A 116 9.33 1.73 3.45
CA LEU A 116 9.74 2.69 4.47
C LEU A 116 9.00 2.46 5.80
N LYS A 117 7.73 2.03 5.72
CA LYS A 117 6.91 1.67 6.88
C LYS A 117 7.45 0.44 7.60
N THR A 118 7.87 -0.60 6.88
CA THR A 118 8.44 -1.81 7.51
C THR A 118 9.79 -1.52 8.14
N MET A 119 10.63 -0.70 7.50
CA MET A 119 11.94 -0.30 8.04
C MET A 119 11.87 0.56 9.31
N ARG A 120 10.72 1.18 9.61
CA ARG A 120 10.57 2.12 10.74
C ARG A 120 10.84 1.45 12.09
N MET A 121 10.38 0.22 12.28
CA MET A 121 10.60 -0.64 13.46
C MET A 121 10.34 -0.01 14.84
N CYS A 122 9.56 1.07 14.93
CA CYS A 122 9.20 1.73 16.19
C CYS A 122 7.76 2.25 16.14
N SER A 123 7.36 3.22 16.99
CA SER A 123 6.06 3.90 16.88
C SER A 123 6.15 5.16 16.00
N LYS A 124 5.05 5.63 15.40
CA LYS A 124 5.07 6.87 14.60
C LYS A 124 5.41 8.10 15.43
N LYS A 125 5.01 8.10 16.71
CA LYS A 125 5.31 9.17 17.67
C LYS A 125 6.82 9.26 17.93
N GLU A 126 7.44 8.14 18.23
CA GLU A 126 8.89 8.06 18.44
C GLU A 126 9.66 8.42 17.17
N PHE A 127 9.23 7.88 16.02
CA PHE A 127 9.86 8.19 14.75
C PHE A 127 9.74 9.67 14.36
N SER A 128 8.62 10.31 14.70
CA SER A 128 8.38 11.74 14.47
C SER A 128 9.43 12.59 15.20
N THR A 129 9.72 12.26 16.45
CA THR A 129 10.77 12.93 17.23
C THR A 129 12.15 12.76 16.60
N ARG A 130 12.48 11.56 16.09
CA ARG A 130 13.79 11.27 15.47
C ARG A 130 13.97 11.89 14.09
N SER A 131 12.95 11.79 13.24
CA SER A 131 13.00 12.21 11.82
C SER A 131 12.79 13.72 11.62
N ASN A 132 12.28 14.43 12.64
CA ASN A 132 11.77 15.80 12.52
C ASN A 132 10.64 15.95 11.49
N LEU A 133 9.87 14.88 11.26
CA LEU A 133 8.67 14.88 10.43
C LEU A 133 7.44 14.83 11.33
N SER A 134 6.38 15.54 10.95
CA SER A 134 5.09 15.42 11.64
C SER A 134 4.46 14.04 11.39
N LEU A 135 3.57 13.62 12.30
CA LEU A 135 2.80 12.39 12.12
C LEU A 135 2.02 12.37 10.80
N SER A 136 1.51 13.53 10.36
CA SER A 136 0.82 13.66 9.08
C SER A 136 1.75 13.36 7.90
N LYS A 137 2.99 13.87 7.92
CA LYS A 137 3.98 13.59 6.87
C LYS A 137 4.40 12.12 6.87
N ILE A 138 4.58 11.53 8.05
CA ILE A 138 4.87 10.10 8.18
C ILE A 138 3.72 9.27 7.59
N ASN A 139 2.46 9.60 7.90
CA ASN A 139 1.30 8.94 7.30
C ASN A 139 1.26 9.12 5.78
N GLN A 140 1.56 10.32 5.28
CA GLN A 140 1.60 10.58 3.84
C GLN A 140 2.69 9.74 3.15
N ILE A 141 3.89 9.66 3.71
CA ILE A 141 4.98 8.86 3.15
C ILE A 141 4.64 7.37 3.19
N GLU A 142 4.15 6.85 4.31
CA GLU A 142 3.93 5.41 4.47
C GLU A 142 2.67 4.90 3.77
N ASP A 143 1.60 5.69 3.74
CA ASP A 143 0.28 5.24 3.29
C ASP A 143 -0.14 5.88 1.95
N TYR A 144 0.48 6.99 1.53
CA TYR A 144 0.18 7.75 0.31
C TYR A 144 1.44 8.27 -0.40
N CYS A 145 2.49 7.45 -0.47
CA CYS A 145 3.82 7.89 -0.94
C CYS A 145 3.80 8.52 -2.35
N PHE A 146 2.84 8.15 -3.19
CA PHE A 146 2.59 8.75 -4.52
C PHE A 146 2.19 10.23 -4.47
N LEU A 147 1.89 10.78 -3.28
CA LEU A 147 1.68 12.21 -3.02
C LEU A 147 2.80 12.83 -2.19
N ALA A 148 3.78 12.05 -1.73
CA ALA A 148 4.82 12.53 -0.83
C ALA A 148 5.87 13.33 -1.60
N LYS A 149 6.38 14.39 -0.97
CA LYS A 149 7.50 15.15 -1.54
C LYS A 149 8.79 14.37 -1.36
N VAL A 150 9.63 14.36 -2.39
CA VAL A 150 10.96 13.71 -2.35
C VAL A 150 11.79 14.18 -1.15
N ASN A 151 11.73 15.47 -0.81
CA ASN A 151 12.43 15.99 0.35
C ASN A 151 11.94 15.38 1.69
N ASP A 152 10.64 15.15 1.82
CA ASP A 152 10.08 14.53 3.03
C ASP A 152 10.50 13.05 3.12
N ILE A 153 10.57 12.34 1.98
CA ILE A 153 11.11 10.97 1.90
C ILE A 153 12.60 10.96 2.28
N PHE A 154 13.37 11.92 1.77
CA PHE A 154 14.79 12.04 2.11
C PHE A 154 14.99 12.27 3.61
N MET A 155 14.20 13.16 4.23
CA MET A 155 14.23 13.36 5.68
C MET A 155 13.85 12.09 6.45
N TYR A 156 12.84 11.36 5.96
CA TYR A 156 12.41 10.10 6.54
C TYR A 156 13.55 9.08 6.55
N VAL A 157 14.27 8.93 5.45
CA VAL A 157 15.37 7.96 5.34
C VAL A 157 16.60 8.44 6.12
N LYS A 158 17.07 9.65 5.87
CA LYS A 158 18.30 10.17 6.45
C LYS A 158 18.21 10.38 7.96
N ASN A 159 17.23 11.15 8.39
CA ASN A 159 17.09 11.49 9.81
C ASN A 159 16.31 10.39 10.54
N GLY A 160 15.25 9.88 9.90
CA GLY A 160 14.39 8.88 10.49
C GLY A 160 15.01 7.48 10.50
N LEU A 161 15.54 6.96 9.40
CA LEU A 161 16.14 5.61 9.37
C LEU A 161 17.64 5.62 9.66
N GLY A 162 18.29 6.79 9.68
CA GLY A 162 19.74 6.88 9.85
C GLY A 162 20.53 6.32 8.66
N GLN A 163 19.90 6.22 7.49
CA GLN A 163 20.50 5.64 6.29
C GLN A 163 20.85 6.74 5.28
N GLU A 164 21.98 6.57 4.59
CA GLU A 164 22.30 7.44 3.45
C GLU A 164 21.56 6.96 2.20
N PHE A 165 20.68 7.80 1.69
CA PHE A 165 19.97 7.55 0.44
C PHE A 165 20.77 8.13 -0.72
N LYS A 166 21.33 7.28 -1.58
CA LYS A 166 21.87 7.71 -2.88
C LYS A 166 20.76 7.62 -3.92
N LEU A 167 20.29 8.77 -4.38
CA LEU A 167 19.48 8.84 -5.59
C LEU A 167 20.43 8.69 -6.79
N ASP A 168 20.72 7.46 -7.19
CA ASP A 168 21.37 7.21 -8.48
C ASP A 168 20.33 7.46 -9.58
N PHE A 169 20.31 8.68 -10.11
CA PHE A 169 19.52 9.04 -11.29
C PHE A 169 20.13 8.53 -12.60
N LEU A 170 21.25 7.82 -12.54
CA LEU A 170 21.85 7.22 -13.71
C LEU A 170 20.98 6.03 -14.14
N ARG A 171 20.17 6.24 -15.19
CA ARG A 171 19.65 5.14 -16.00
C ARG A 171 20.84 4.23 -16.30
N LYS A 172 20.80 2.99 -15.80
CA LYS A 172 21.63 1.93 -16.40
C LYS A 172 21.12 1.78 -17.83
N VAL A 173 21.85 2.38 -18.77
CA VAL A 173 21.70 2.17 -20.21
C VAL A 173 22.12 0.76 -20.54
#